data_AF-A0A1A2ZQP1-F1
#
_entry.id   AF-A0A1A2ZQP1-F1
#
_cell.length_a   1.000
_cell.length_b   1.000
_cell.length_c   1.000
_cell.angle_alpha   90.00
_cell.angle_beta   90.00
_cell.angle_gamma   90.00
#
_symmetry.space_group_name_H-M   'P 1'
#
loop_
_entity.id
_entity.type
_entity.pdbx_description
1 polymer ?
#
loop_
_entity_poly.entity_id
_entity_poly.type
_entity_poly.pdbx_seq_one_letter_code
_entity_poly.pdbx_strand_id
1 'polypeptide(L)'
;MLTLLSHAVARPNAHEGSELVLAAQLLAMVARRAEFEPAYIASEVGVYRKLGEMVLAEGLGDVAAMRAALDDLHRHSSAGTPAEHDIQAYALASEVLCLAVDATQASDGPAARATLDALRLREQNQARIVADFTLAGR
;
A
#
# COMPACT_ATOMS: atom_id res chain seq x y z
N MET A 1 -33.94 1.36 45.50
CA MET A 1 -32.91 0.32 45.24
C MET A 1 -33.13 -0.15 43.81
N LEU A 2 -32.25 -0.05 42.82
CA LEU A 2 -30.83 0.29 42.62
C LEU A 2 -30.80 1.25 41.40
N THR A 3 -30.23 2.45 41.33
CA THR A 3 -28.81 2.91 41.47
C THR A 3 -27.75 1.94 40.95
N LEU A 4 -27.03 2.41 39.91
CA LEU A 4 -25.81 1.87 39.28
C LEU A 4 -26.06 1.11 37.97
N LEU A 5 -26.18 1.84 36.86
CA LEU A 5 -25.58 1.51 35.56
C LEU A 5 -25.60 2.75 34.62
N SER A 6 -25.37 3.93 35.19
CA SER A 6 -25.42 5.22 34.47
C SER A 6 -24.07 5.68 33.93
N HIS A 7 -22.99 4.91 34.07
CA HIS A 7 -21.66 5.30 33.59
C HIS A 7 -20.97 4.13 32.88
N ALA A 8 -20.37 4.46 31.73
CA ALA A 8 -19.60 3.61 30.81
C ALA A 8 -20.35 2.99 29.61
N VAL A 9 -21.28 3.73 28.97
CA VAL A 9 -21.26 3.70 27.50
C VAL A 9 -20.10 4.61 27.12
N ALA A 10 -18.93 4.00 26.87
CA ALA A 10 -17.86 4.67 26.17
C ALA A 10 -18.48 5.21 24.88
N ARG A 11 -18.68 6.53 24.82
CA ARG A 11 -18.99 7.19 23.56
C ARG A 11 -17.77 6.88 22.68
N PRO A 12 -17.92 6.17 21.55
CA PRO A 12 -16.81 6.02 20.64
C PRO A 12 -16.32 7.43 20.34
N ASN A 13 -15.04 7.67 20.58
CA ASN A 13 -14.47 8.98 20.35
C ASN A 13 -14.81 9.35 18.91
N ALA A 14 -15.28 10.57 18.64
CA ALA A 14 -15.61 10.99 17.28
C ALA A 14 -14.43 10.80 16.31
N HIS A 15 -13.21 10.71 16.84
CA HIS A 15 -12.00 10.29 16.13
C HIS A 15 -12.00 8.81 15.71
N GLU A 16 -12.40 7.86 16.56
CA GLU A 16 -12.45 6.42 16.23
C GLU A 16 -13.47 6.12 15.12
N GLY A 17 -14.63 6.80 15.15
CA GLY A 17 -15.62 6.68 14.07
C GLY A 17 -15.13 7.29 12.75
N SER A 18 -14.34 8.36 12.82
CA SER A 18 -13.74 8.98 11.63
C SER A 18 -12.59 8.16 11.06
N GLU A 19 -11.80 7.50 11.90
CA GLU A 19 -10.71 6.59 11.50
C GLU A 19 -11.25 5.31 10.84
N LEU A 20 -12.34 4.75 11.36
CA LEU A 20 -13.01 3.59 10.75
C LEU A 20 -13.60 3.92 9.38
N VAL A 21 -14.18 5.12 9.22
CA VAL A 21 -14.68 5.62 7.92
C VAL A 21 -13.53 5.87 6.95
N LEU A 22 -12.43 6.48 7.41
CA LEU A 22 -11.22 6.69 6.59
C LEU A 22 -10.59 5.36 6.17
N ALA A 23 -10.46 4.40 7.09
CA ALA A 23 -9.94 3.07 6.81
C ALA A 23 -10.85 2.33 5.81
N ALA A 24 -12.17 2.40 5.97
CA ALA A 24 -13.13 1.83 5.03
C ALA A 24 -13.06 2.49 3.64
N GLN A 25 -12.86 3.81 3.57
CA GLN A 25 -12.70 4.55 2.31
C GLN A 25 -11.36 4.24 1.63
N LEU A 26 -10.27 4.13 2.40
CA LEU A 26 -8.96 3.69 1.91
C LEU A 26 -9.02 2.25 1.40
N LEU A 27 -9.65 1.34 2.14
CA LEU A 27 -9.89 -0.04 1.74
C LEU A 27 -10.78 -0.12 0.49
N ALA A 28 -11.84 0.68 0.39
CA ALA A 28 -12.70 0.75 -0.80
C ALA A 28 -11.97 1.32 -2.01
N MET A 29 -11.10 2.32 -1.83
CA MET A 29 -10.24 2.83 -2.90
C MET A 29 -9.22 1.79 -3.35
N VAL A 30 -8.60 1.05 -2.43
CA VAL A 30 -7.65 -0.02 -2.75
C VAL A 30 -8.34 -1.19 -3.45
N ALA A 31 -9.48 -1.66 -2.94
CA ALA A 31 -10.27 -2.73 -3.55
C ALA A 31 -10.77 -2.36 -4.95
N ARG A 32 -11.14 -1.10 -5.16
CA ARG A 32 -11.60 -0.60 -6.47
C ARG A 32 -10.47 -0.32 -7.45
N ARG A 33 -9.27 0.06 -6.97
CA ARG A 33 -8.03 0.11 -7.79
C ARG A 33 -7.70 -1.26 -8.37
N ALA A 34 -7.82 -2.28 -7.53
CA ALA A 34 -7.66 -3.69 -7.88
C ALA A 34 -8.62 -4.16 -8.98
N GLU A 35 -9.85 -3.61 -9.00
CA GLU A 35 -10.91 -4.07 -9.90
C GLU A 35 -10.93 -3.35 -11.26
N PHE A 36 -10.49 -2.08 -11.34
CA PHE A 36 -10.71 -1.25 -12.54
C PHE A 36 -9.43 -0.78 -13.27
N GLU A 37 -8.24 -0.85 -12.67
CA GLU A 37 -7.03 -0.30 -13.28
C GLU A 37 -5.80 -1.23 -13.19
N PRO A 38 -5.86 -2.43 -13.79
CA PRO A 38 -4.79 -3.44 -13.70
C PRO A 38 -3.45 -2.94 -14.27
N ALA A 39 -3.49 -2.01 -15.23
CA ALA A 39 -2.28 -1.41 -15.81
C ALA A 39 -1.49 -0.56 -14.81
N TYR A 40 -2.15 0.22 -13.94
CA TYR A 40 -1.47 0.98 -12.89
C TYR A 40 -0.89 0.07 -11.83
N ILE A 41 -1.61 -1.00 -11.46
CA ILE A 41 -1.11 -2.00 -10.52
C ILE A 41 0.14 -2.71 -11.06
N ALA A 42 0.09 -3.19 -12.29
CA ALA A 42 1.25 -3.83 -12.92
C ALA A 42 2.47 -2.89 -12.98
N SER A 43 2.23 -1.61 -13.28
CA SER A 43 3.28 -0.58 -13.28
C SER A 43 3.89 -0.38 -11.88
N GLU A 44 3.06 -0.22 -10.84
CA GLU A 44 3.52 -0.03 -9.46
C GLU A 44 4.23 -1.25 -8.91
N VAL A 45 3.69 -2.46 -9.13
CA VAL A 45 4.32 -3.74 -8.73
C VAL A 45 5.72 -3.86 -9.33
N GLY A 46 5.87 -3.55 -10.62
CA GLY A 46 7.18 -3.58 -11.29
C GLY A 46 8.19 -2.58 -10.72
N VAL A 47 7.72 -1.40 -10.28
CA VAL A 47 8.56 -0.38 -9.65
C VAL A 47 8.95 -0.78 -8.24
N TYR A 48 8.00 -1.26 -7.42
CA TYR A 48 8.25 -1.63 -6.03
C TYR A 48 9.20 -2.84 -5.94
N ARG A 49 9.08 -3.81 -6.86
CA ARG A 49 10.02 -4.93 -6.94
C ARG A 49 11.46 -4.45 -7.17
N LYS A 50 11.68 -3.58 -8.18
CA LYS A 50 13.00 -3.01 -8.48
C LYS A 50 13.54 -2.17 -7.32
N LEU A 51 12.65 -1.47 -6.61
CA LEU A 51 13.01 -0.72 -5.42
C LEU A 51 13.54 -1.65 -4.31
N GLY A 52 12.82 -2.73 -4.01
CA GLY A 52 13.29 -3.73 -3.03
C GLY A 52 14.64 -4.33 -3.43
N GLU A 53 14.84 -4.64 -4.71
CA GLU A 53 16.13 -5.13 -5.24
C GLU A 53 17.27 -4.10 -4.99
N MET A 54 17.01 -2.81 -5.18
CA MET A 54 17.99 -1.74 -4.89
C MET A 54 18.26 -1.60 -3.39
N VAL A 55 17.22 -1.65 -2.54
CA VAL A 55 17.37 -1.60 -1.08
C VAL A 55 18.22 -2.77 -0.58
N LEU A 56 18.02 -3.98 -1.12
CA LEU A 56 18.86 -5.14 -0.83
C LEU A 56 20.30 -4.97 -1.30
N ALA A 57 20.51 -4.41 -2.49
CA ALA A 57 21.84 -4.18 -3.03
C ALA A 57 22.64 -3.16 -2.20
N GLU A 58 21.97 -2.14 -1.65
CA GLU A 58 22.58 -1.15 -0.75
C GLU A 58 22.70 -1.66 0.70
N GLY A 59 22.07 -2.79 1.04
CA GLY A 59 22.11 -3.38 2.37
C GLY A 59 21.40 -2.54 3.44
N LEU A 60 20.34 -1.83 3.06
CA LEU A 60 19.61 -0.92 3.95
C LEU A 60 18.49 -1.66 4.71
N GLY A 61 18.26 -1.24 5.96
CA GLY A 61 17.15 -1.72 6.78
C GLY A 61 17.21 -3.21 7.11
N ASP A 62 16.03 -3.82 7.28
CA ASP A 62 15.91 -5.26 7.51
C ASP A 62 16.01 -6.04 6.18
N VAL A 63 17.24 -6.43 5.85
CA VAL A 63 17.58 -7.20 4.64
C VAL A 63 16.88 -8.57 4.62
N ALA A 64 16.61 -9.18 5.78
CA ALA A 64 15.96 -10.48 5.85
C ALA A 64 14.47 -10.35 5.53
N ALA A 65 13.80 -9.37 6.14
CA ALA A 65 12.39 -9.05 5.84
C ALA A 65 12.21 -8.64 4.38
N MET A 66 13.08 -7.78 3.85
CA MET A 66 13.03 -7.35 2.45
C MET A 66 13.18 -8.53 1.47
N ARG A 67 14.09 -9.46 1.75
CA ARG A 67 14.27 -10.66 0.92
C ARG A 67 13.04 -11.56 0.95
N ALA A 68 12.47 -11.79 2.14
CA ALA A 68 11.25 -12.57 2.29
C ALA A 68 10.08 -11.97 1.50
N ALA A 69 9.89 -10.65 1.59
CA ALA A 69 8.84 -9.94 0.86
C ALA A 69 9.00 -10.05 -0.67
N LEU A 70 10.24 -9.94 -1.18
CA LEU A 70 10.52 -10.13 -2.62
C LEU A 70 10.33 -11.57 -3.07
N ASP A 71 10.72 -12.56 -2.26
CA ASP A 71 10.52 -13.97 -2.56
C ASP A 71 9.02 -14.32 -2.62
N ASP A 72 8.22 -13.77 -1.71
CA ASP A 72 6.77 -13.96 -1.70
C ASP A 72 6.11 -13.30 -2.91
N LEU A 73 6.51 -12.07 -3.27
CA LEU A 73 6.06 -11.38 -4.48
C LEU A 73 6.44 -12.16 -5.76
N HIS A 74 7.65 -12.70 -5.82
CA HIS A 74 8.14 -13.50 -6.96
C HIS A 74 7.36 -14.81 -7.10
N ARG A 75 7.19 -15.53 -5.99
CA ARG A 75 6.44 -16.79 -5.95
C ARG A 75 5.01 -16.58 -6.42
N HIS A 76 4.35 -15.51 -5.94
CA HIS A 76 3.01 -15.15 -6.39
C HIS A 76 3.01 -14.85 -7.89
N SER A 77 3.87 -13.95 -8.37
CA SER A 77 3.94 -13.56 -9.80
C SER A 77 4.19 -14.74 -10.77
N SER A 78 4.76 -15.84 -10.28
CA SER A 78 5.04 -17.05 -11.07
C SER A 78 3.86 -18.02 -11.20
N ALA A 79 2.78 -17.84 -10.41
CA ALA A 79 1.70 -18.82 -10.25
C ALA A 79 0.47 -18.62 -11.17
N GLY A 80 0.33 -17.48 -11.85
CA GLY A 80 -0.56 -17.25 -13.01
C GLY A 80 -2.08 -17.39 -12.81
N THR A 81 -2.79 -16.26 -12.82
CA THR A 81 -4.18 -16.01 -13.32
C THR A 81 -4.44 -14.49 -13.25
N PRO A 82 -5.40 -13.85 -13.96
CA PRO A 82 -5.33 -12.39 -14.17
C PRO A 82 -5.87 -11.51 -13.03
N ALA A 83 -7.10 -11.69 -12.56
CA ALA A 83 -7.78 -10.63 -11.78
C ALA A 83 -7.54 -10.67 -10.25
N GLU A 84 -7.76 -11.81 -9.58
CA GLU A 84 -7.46 -11.95 -8.13
C GLU A 84 -5.95 -11.87 -7.84
N HIS A 85 -5.15 -12.16 -8.85
CA HIS A 85 -3.70 -12.14 -8.78
C HIS A 85 -3.13 -10.73 -8.67
N ASP A 86 -3.74 -9.76 -9.35
CA ASP A 86 -3.30 -8.36 -9.33
C ASP A 86 -3.47 -7.74 -7.93
N ILE A 87 -4.55 -8.09 -7.22
CA ILE A 87 -4.81 -7.61 -5.85
C ILE A 87 -3.73 -8.09 -4.89
N GLN A 88 -3.45 -9.39 -4.91
CA GLN A 88 -2.48 -9.99 -4.02
C GLN A 88 -1.04 -9.62 -4.40
N ALA A 89 -0.73 -9.50 -5.70
CA ALA A 89 0.55 -8.97 -6.16
C ALA A 89 0.76 -7.53 -5.69
N TYR A 90 -0.29 -6.71 -5.74
CA TYR A 90 -0.24 -5.33 -5.27
C TYR A 90 -0.06 -5.21 -3.76
N ALA A 91 -0.71 -6.07 -2.98
CA ALA A 91 -0.55 -6.13 -1.54
C ALA A 91 0.90 -6.49 -1.15
N LEU A 92 1.44 -7.57 -1.75
CA LEU A 92 2.82 -8.01 -1.54
C LEU A 92 3.84 -6.94 -2.00
N ALA A 93 3.59 -6.28 -3.12
CA ALA A 93 4.43 -5.19 -3.59
C ALA A 93 4.35 -3.95 -2.69
N SER A 94 3.19 -3.67 -2.08
CA SER A 94 3.06 -2.58 -1.11
C SER A 94 3.81 -2.86 0.19
N GLU A 95 3.93 -4.12 0.60
CA GLU A 95 4.79 -4.52 1.72
C GLU A 95 6.27 -4.22 1.43
N VAL A 96 6.74 -4.52 0.21
CA VAL A 96 8.09 -4.14 -0.26
C VAL A 96 8.27 -2.62 -0.21
N LEU A 97 7.27 -1.83 -0.63
CA LEU A 97 7.33 -0.37 -0.54
C LEU A 97 7.43 0.12 0.91
N CYS A 98 6.64 -0.41 1.84
CA CYS A 98 6.68 -0.02 3.25
C CYS A 98 8.07 -0.28 3.85
N LEU A 99 8.63 -1.48 3.62
CA LEU A 99 9.97 -1.82 4.07
C LEU A 99 11.03 -0.90 3.45
N ALA A 100 10.88 -0.53 2.18
CA ALA A 100 11.80 0.40 1.52
C ALA A 100 11.72 1.83 2.10
N VAL A 101 10.52 2.31 2.43
CA VAL A 101 10.33 3.61 3.10
C VAL A 101 11.06 3.61 4.43
N ASP A 102 10.86 2.58 5.25
CA ASP A 102 11.51 2.48 6.57
C ASP A 102 13.03 2.35 6.45
N ALA A 103 13.51 1.55 5.49
CA ALA A 103 14.94 1.35 5.24
C ALA A 103 15.66 2.61 4.73
N THR A 104 14.95 3.52 4.08
CA THR A 104 15.56 4.68 3.40
C THR A 104 15.36 6.02 4.12
N GLN A 105 14.65 6.06 5.26
CA GLN A 105 14.35 7.31 5.99
C GLN A 105 15.59 8.14 6.35
N ALA A 106 16.74 7.50 6.57
CA ALA A 106 17.99 8.15 6.94
C ALA A 106 19.10 8.02 5.87
N SER A 107 18.76 7.60 4.65
CA SER A 107 19.71 7.41 3.55
C SER A 107 19.51 8.46 2.47
N ASP A 108 20.60 8.91 1.85
CA ASP A 108 20.59 9.79 0.67
C ASP A 108 21.00 9.05 -0.62
N GLY A 109 20.99 7.71 -0.57
CA GLY A 109 21.44 6.82 -1.65
C GLY A 109 20.51 6.76 -2.86
N PRO A 110 20.92 6.03 -3.91
CA PRO A 110 20.04 5.67 -5.04
C PRO A 110 18.70 5.05 -4.60
N ALA A 111 18.69 4.16 -3.60
CA ALA A 111 17.48 3.55 -3.07
C ALA A 111 16.53 4.56 -2.42
N ALA A 112 17.06 5.58 -1.73
CA ALA A 112 16.23 6.64 -1.15
C ALA A 112 15.57 7.50 -2.23
N ARG A 113 16.31 7.87 -3.28
CA ARG A 113 15.74 8.56 -4.45
C ARG A 113 14.67 7.73 -5.16
N ALA A 114 14.94 6.44 -5.37
CA ALA A 114 13.99 5.52 -5.97
C ALA A 114 12.72 5.35 -5.10
N THR A 115 12.86 5.40 -3.77
CA THR A 115 11.72 5.36 -2.84
C THR A 115 10.85 6.60 -3.00
N LEU A 116 11.46 7.79 -3.07
CA LEU A 116 10.71 9.04 -3.31
C LEU A 116 9.99 9.01 -4.66
N ASP A 117 10.63 8.50 -5.71
CA ASP A 117 10.00 8.37 -7.03
C ASP A 117 8.85 7.35 -7.02
N ALA A 118 8.98 6.25 -6.28
CA ALA A 118 7.93 5.26 -6.10
C ALA A 118 6.71 5.84 -5.35
N LEU A 119 6.94 6.68 -4.34
CA LEU A 119 5.87 7.40 -3.63
C LEU A 119 5.17 8.43 -4.53
N ARG A 120 5.92 9.20 -5.32
CA ARG A 120 5.35 10.14 -6.31
C ARG A 120 4.52 9.41 -7.36
N LEU A 121 4.99 8.27 -7.86
CA LEU A 121 4.23 7.46 -8.81
C LEU A 121 2.89 7.01 -8.21
N ARG A 122 2.92 6.54 -6.96
CA ARG A 122 1.70 6.14 -6.22
C ARG A 122 0.72 7.30 -6.09
N GLU A 123 1.21 8.47 -5.72
CA GLU A 123 0.42 9.69 -5.61
C GLU A 123 -0.18 10.11 -6.96
N GLN A 124 0.61 10.10 -8.03
CA GLN A 124 0.14 10.43 -9.38
C GLN A 124 -0.95 9.48 -9.87
N ASN A 125 -0.75 8.17 -9.68
CA ASN A 125 -1.75 7.18 -10.06
C ASN A 125 -3.02 7.34 -9.22
N GLN A 126 -2.89 7.59 -7.90
CA GLN A 126 -4.03 7.88 -7.04
C GLN A 126 -4.79 9.14 -7.50
N ALA A 127 -4.08 10.21 -7.87
CA ALA A 127 -4.69 11.43 -8.38
C ALA A 127 -5.44 11.19 -9.69
N ARG A 128 -4.90 10.38 -10.61
CA ARG A 128 -5.58 10.00 -11.86
C ARG A 128 -6.88 9.23 -11.60
N ILE A 129 -6.83 8.23 -10.73
CA ILE A 129 -7.99 7.43 -10.35
C ILE A 129 -9.10 8.31 -9.74
N VAL A 130 -8.74 9.26 -8.87
CA VAL A 130 -9.70 10.20 -8.27
C VAL A 130 -10.26 11.18 -9.32
N ALA A 131 -9.42 11.68 -10.23
CA ALA A 131 -9.84 12.58 -11.30
C ALA A 131 -10.79 11.90 -12.29
N ASP A 132 -10.48 10.68 -12.71
CA ASP A 132 -11.33 9.86 -13.59
C ASP A 132 -12.68 9.58 -12.93
N PHE A 133 -12.70 9.34 -11.61
CA PHE A 133 -13.96 9.21 -10.88
C PHE A 133 -14.77 10.51 -10.83
N THR A 134 -14.10 11.65 -10.63
CA THR A 134 -14.75 12.97 -10.64
C THR A 134 -15.38 13.28 -12.01
N LEU A 135 -14.74 12.83 -13.10
CA LEU A 135 -15.24 12.96 -14.47
C LEU A 135 -16.34 11.94 -14.83
N ALA A 136 -16.23 10.71 -14.33
CA ALA A 136 -17.20 9.63 -14.54
C ALA A 136 -18.46 9.74 -13.65
N GLY A 137 -18.47 10.65 -12.69
CA GLY A 137 -19.64 11.06 -11.91
C GLY A 137 -20.65 11.92 -12.69
N ARG A 138 -20.91 11.59 -13.97
CA ARG A 138 -22.03 12.06 -14.79
C ARG A 138 -22.92 10.89 -15.18
#